data_AF-A0A533YN46-F1
#
_entry.id   AF-A0A533YN46-F1
#
_cell.length_a   1.000
_cell.length_b   1.000
_cell.length_c   1.000
_cell.angle_alpha   90.00
_cell.angle_beta   90.00
_cell.angle_gamma   90.00
#
_symmetry.space_group_name_H-M   'P 1'
#
loop_
_entity.id
_entity.type
_entity.pdbx_description
1 polymer ?
#
loop_
_entity_poly.entity_id
_entity_poly.type
_entity_poly.pdbx_seq_one_letter_code
_entity_poly.pdbx_strand_id
1 'polypeptide(L)'
;MLAVLASIGGAVILQKLSIDQESLEGFFMIAAAVFVISMIAWMWVTAKKIRREIEAKVNSIVESTTSRKSQISILSFTFLMIAREGIETAVFLQAVALGTDAWRSILGTVMGIGAATVFAILFIRGSVRIDIGRFLRVTAITLLIFTLQLIVNAFHEFYEYGILSANPKMMGLLGPIVQNNIFFIIAIVSIPAIMLLIPARKGRRAPAPTPDRIASTDLARHAAPSYPAEAQGRWQLSAGIASICIIFFLGVGDIFSSNYEMDLTAEALSSPPSGVVEIPVARISDNNIHRYSIDDRGLTIRFFVLRTGLGKFATAFDACYACYSYGRYYLKNGQLICSQCDAPSPLSKLHATKDEAEPDENNSGSMEGNGCTPIYLPSRQKAGNIEIKLADLQSKRKYFDISGDEK
;
A
#
# COMPACT_ATOMS: atom_id res chain seq x y z
N MET A 1 -8.68 30.57 -14.30
CA MET A 1 -10.17 30.49 -14.24
C MET A 1 -10.70 29.20 -14.85
N LEU A 2 -10.30 28.81 -16.08
CA LEU A 2 -10.72 27.52 -16.67
C LEU A 2 -10.37 26.28 -15.82
N ALA A 3 -9.16 26.22 -15.24
CA ALA A 3 -8.77 25.11 -14.36
C ALA A 3 -9.58 25.05 -13.06
N VAL A 4 -9.94 26.22 -12.51
CA VAL A 4 -10.77 26.33 -11.30
C VAL A 4 -12.21 25.92 -11.61
N LEU A 5 -12.76 26.35 -12.75
CA LEU A 5 -14.09 25.94 -13.22
C LEU A 5 -14.15 24.45 -13.58
N ALA A 6 -13.07 23.89 -14.14
CA ALA A 6 -12.97 22.45 -14.41
C ALA A 6 -12.85 21.63 -13.12
N SER A 7 -12.11 22.12 -12.11
CA SER A 7 -11.97 21.47 -10.81
C SER A 7 -13.28 21.53 -9.99
N ILE A 8 -13.96 22.69 -9.98
CA ILE A 8 -15.28 22.84 -9.35
C ILE A 8 -16.33 22.00 -10.11
N GLY A 9 -16.31 22.02 -11.44
CA GLY A 9 -17.19 21.19 -12.27
C GLY A 9 -16.99 19.70 -12.03
N GLY A 10 -15.73 19.24 -11.95
CA GLY A 10 -15.39 17.86 -11.60
C GLY A 10 -15.89 17.47 -10.21
N ALA A 11 -15.70 18.34 -9.21
CA ALA A 11 -16.16 18.10 -7.84
C ALA A 11 -17.70 18.01 -7.72
N VAL A 12 -18.44 18.87 -8.44
CA VAL A 12 -19.91 18.86 -8.45
C VAL A 12 -20.47 17.65 -9.18
N ILE A 13 -19.82 17.22 -10.27
CA ILE A 13 -20.20 16.00 -11.01
C ILE A 13 -19.97 14.77 -10.14
N LEU A 14 -18.82 14.70 -9.43
CA LEU A 14 -18.53 13.61 -8.50
C LEU A 14 -19.54 13.55 -7.34
N GLN A 15 -19.97 14.69 -6.80
CA GLN A 15 -20.96 14.73 -5.73
C GLN A 15 -22.38 14.36 -6.18
N LYS A 16 -22.72 14.60 -7.46
CA LYS A 16 -24.05 14.26 -8.00
C LYS A 16 -24.16 12.82 -8.48
N LEU A 17 -23.05 12.18 -8.80
CA LEU A 17 -23.03 10.74 -8.99
C LEU A 17 -22.86 10.09 -7.62
N SER A 18 -23.99 9.76 -6.98
CA SER A 18 -24.07 8.84 -5.85
C SER A 18 -23.68 7.41 -6.25
N ILE A 19 -22.56 7.25 -6.96
CA ILE A 19 -21.99 5.93 -7.23
C ILE A 19 -21.45 5.43 -5.88
N ASP A 20 -21.70 4.16 -5.59
CA ASP A 20 -21.17 3.46 -4.43
C ASP A 20 -19.69 3.80 -4.22
N GLN A 21 -19.39 4.57 -3.16
CA GLN A 21 -18.08 5.16 -2.92
C GLN A 21 -16.99 4.08 -2.79
N GLU A 22 -17.38 2.90 -2.31
CA GLU A 22 -16.51 1.74 -2.11
C GLU A 22 -16.12 1.11 -3.47
N SER A 23 -17.09 0.88 -4.38
CA SER A 23 -16.80 0.33 -5.72
C SER A 23 -15.87 1.20 -6.56
N LEU A 24 -15.91 2.52 -6.36
CA LEU A 24 -15.10 3.48 -7.10
C LEU A 24 -13.62 3.44 -6.74
N GLU A 25 -13.27 3.00 -5.53
CA GLU A 25 -11.88 2.99 -5.06
C GLU A 25 -11.00 2.09 -5.94
N GLY A 26 -11.49 0.88 -6.25
CA GLY A 26 -10.83 -0.05 -7.18
C GLY A 26 -10.60 0.54 -8.57
N PHE A 27 -11.60 1.25 -9.12
CA PHE A 27 -11.47 1.90 -10.43
C PHE A 27 -10.46 3.05 -10.40
N PHE A 28 -10.42 3.85 -9.33
CA PHE A 28 -9.43 4.91 -9.18
C PHE A 28 -8.00 4.35 -9.09
N MET A 29 -7.80 3.23 -8.40
CA MET A 29 -6.51 2.55 -8.35
C MET A 29 -6.05 2.05 -9.73
N ILE A 30 -6.95 1.45 -10.53
CA ILE A 30 -6.62 1.06 -11.92
C ILE A 30 -6.33 2.28 -12.80
N ALA A 31 -7.15 3.34 -12.69
CA ALA A 31 -6.93 4.58 -13.45
C ALA A 31 -5.58 5.22 -13.12
N ALA A 32 -5.20 5.24 -11.84
CA ALA A 32 -3.89 5.69 -11.38
C ALA A 32 -2.76 4.80 -11.93
N ALA A 33 -2.91 3.48 -11.90
CA ALA A 33 -1.94 2.55 -12.46
C ALA A 33 -1.73 2.78 -13.97
N VAL A 34 -2.80 2.93 -14.75
CA VAL A 34 -2.73 3.24 -16.19
C VAL A 34 -2.00 4.57 -16.44
N PHE A 35 -2.32 5.59 -15.65
CA PHE A 35 -1.65 6.89 -15.75
C PHE A 35 -0.13 6.77 -15.48
N VAL A 36 0.25 6.08 -14.40
CA VAL A 36 1.67 5.87 -14.07
C VAL A 36 2.38 5.03 -15.14
N ILE A 37 1.77 3.96 -15.66
CA ILE A 37 2.32 3.17 -16.77
C ILE A 37 2.56 4.03 -18.00
N SER A 38 1.60 4.89 -18.35
CA SER A 38 1.73 5.80 -19.50
C SER A 38 2.91 6.75 -19.33
N MET A 39 3.11 7.26 -18.10
CA MET A 39 4.25 8.12 -17.76
C MET A 39 5.58 7.36 -17.84
N ILE A 40 5.63 6.12 -17.34
CA ILE A 40 6.83 5.26 -17.42
C ILE A 40 7.20 4.99 -18.89
N ALA A 41 6.20 4.60 -19.71
CA ALA A 41 6.40 4.33 -21.12
C ALA A 41 6.91 5.57 -21.87
N TRP A 42 6.32 6.74 -21.58
CA TRP A 42 6.79 8.00 -22.13
C TRP A 42 8.23 8.31 -21.69
N MET A 43 8.58 8.08 -20.42
CA MET A 43 9.93 8.30 -19.91
C MET A 43 10.96 7.40 -20.59
N TRP A 44 10.64 6.12 -20.86
CA TRP A 44 11.54 5.21 -21.58
C TRP A 44 11.85 5.65 -23.01
N VAL A 45 10.86 6.22 -23.69
CA VAL A 45 11.02 6.74 -25.06
C VAL A 45 11.76 8.07 -25.04
N THR A 46 11.39 8.98 -24.14
CA THR A 46 11.87 10.36 -24.09
C THR A 46 13.25 10.48 -23.46
N ALA A 47 13.64 9.62 -22.51
CA ALA A 47 14.95 9.65 -21.82
C ALA A 47 16.15 9.68 -22.76
N LYS A 48 16.03 9.13 -23.98
CA LYS A 48 17.10 9.14 -24.99
C LYS A 48 17.24 10.49 -25.72
N LYS A 49 16.20 11.32 -25.71
CA LYS A 49 16.09 12.57 -26.48
C LYS A 49 16.18 13.84 -25.62
N ILE A 50 15.89 13.75 -24.31
CA ILE A 50 15.85 14.89 -23.36
C ILE A 50 17.04 15.83 -23.50
N ARG A 51 18.28 15.31 -23.53
CA ARG A 51 19.47 16.17 -23.61
C ARG A 51 19.50 17.01 -24.89
N ARG A 52 19.24 16.39 -26.05
CA ARG A 52 19.24 17.07 -27.35
C ARG A 52 18.08 18.04 -27.49
N GLU A 53 16.90 17.67 -26.98
CA GLU A 53 15.70 18.51 -27.08
C GLU A 53 15.75 19.72 -26.15
N ILE A 54 16.31 19.58 -24.95
CA ILE A 54 16.53 20.71 -24.03
C ILE A 54 17.58 21.66 -24.60
N GLU A 55 18.72 21.15 -25.07
CA GLU A 55 19.77 21.98 -25.70
C GLU A 55 19.19 22.73 -26.93
N ALA A 56 18.39 22.08 -27.77
CA ALA A 56 17.77 22.71 -28.93
C ALA A 56 16.66 23.73 -28.57
N LYS A 57 15.79 23.44 -27.60
CA LYS A 57 14.72 24.35 -27.15
C LYS A 57 15.28 25.56 -26.40
N VAL A 58 16.29 25.37 -25.55
CA VAL A 58 16.93 26.49 -24.84
C VAL A 58 17.66 27.39 -25.85
N ASN A 59 18.41 26.83 -26.79
CA ASN A 59 19.10 27.64 -27.80
C ASN A 59 18.14 28.42 -28.69
N SER A 60 17.02 27.83 -29.12
CA SER A 60 16.00 28.54 -29.91
C SER A 60 15.22 29.61 -29.12
N ILE A 61 15.05 29.42 -27.81
CA ILE A 61 14.42 30.43 -26.93
C ILE A 61 15.40 31.58 -26.61
N VAL A 62 16.69 31.28 -26.48
CA VAL A 62 17.77 32.26 -26.29
C VAL A 62 18.13 32.99 -27.59
N GLU A 63 17.93 32.39 -28.76
CA GLU A 63 18.09 33.10 -30.04
C GLU A 63 16.90 34.04 -30.34
N SER A 64 15.73 33.81 -29.73
CA SER A 64 14.53 34.64 -29.90
C SER A 64 14.36 35.73 -28.82
N THR A 65 15.47 36.20 -28.23
CA THR A 65 15.61 37.06 -27.02
C THR A 65 14.93 38.45 -27.04
N THR A 66 13.91 38.70 -27.86
CA THR A 66 13.21 40.02 -27.88
C THR A 66 11.69 39.95 -27.70
N SER A 67 11.08 38.78 -27.43
CA SER A 67 9.61 38.70 -27.28
C SER A 67 9.17 38.44 -25.83
N ARG A 68 8.33 39.35 -25.30
CA ARG A 68 7.60 39.24 -24.01
C ARG A 68 6.93 37.87 -23.80
N LYS A 69 6.61 37.15 -24.89
CA LYS A 69 6.05 35.78 -24.87
C LYS A 69 7.04 34.73 -24.33
N SER A 70 8.33 34.87 -24.57
CA SER A 70 9.37 33.94 -24.10
C SER A 70 9.50 33.98 -22.56
N GLN A 71 9.53 35.18 -21.98
CA GLN A 71 9.57 35.38 -20.52
C GLN A 71 8.33 34.79 -19.81
N ILE A 72 7.15 34.99 -20.38
CA ILE A 72 5.89 34.44 -19.83
C ILE A 72 5.88 32.91 -19.88
N SER A 73 6.45 32.31 -20.93
CA SER A 73 6.54 30.85 -21.07
C SER A 73 7.42 30.23 -19.97
N ILE A 74 8.60 30.81 -19.73
CA ILE A 74 9.54 30.33 -18.70
C ILE A 74 8.94 30.49 -17.29
N LEU A 75 8.32 31.65 -17.02
CA LEU A 75 7.62 31.90 -15.77
C LEU A 75 6.49 30.88 -15.53
N SER A 76 5.65 30.67 -16.55
CA SER A 76 4.51 29.75 -16.46
C SER A 76 4.96 28.31 -16.28
N PHE A 77 6.00 27.88 -17.00
CA PHE A 77 6.58 26.55 -16.88
C PHE A 77 7.11 26.29 -15.47
N THR A 78 7.90 27.23 -14.93
CA THR A 78 8.46 27.12 -13.57
C THR A 78 7.36 27.13 -12.51
N PHE A 79 6.38 28.03 -12.64
CA PHE A 79 5.24 28.11 -11.73
C PHE A 79 4.42 26.82 -11.73
N LEU A 80 4.05 26.28 -12.89
CA LEU A 80 3.25 25.05 -12.99
C LEU A 80 4.01 23.83 -12.45
N MET A 81 5.32 23.77 -12.68
CA MET A 81 6.17 22.69 -12.16
C MET A 81 6.21 22.71 -10.62
N ILE A 82 6.42 23.87 -10.01
CA ILE A 82 6.41 24.04 -8.54
C ILE A 82 5.00 23.78 -7.98
N ALA A 83 3.96 24.32 -8.63
CA ALA A 83 2.59 24.20 -8.16
C ALA A 83 2.13 22.73 -8.12
N ARG A 84 2.50 21.92 -9.12
CA ARG A 84 2.18 20.49 -9.15
C ARG A 84 2.77 19.75 -7.94
N GLU A 85 4.08 19.85 -7.75
CA GLU A 85 4.79 19.18 -6.64
C GLU A 85 4.30 19.68 -5.27
N GLY A 86 3.95 20.96 -5.18
CA GLY A 86 3.34 21.56 -3.98
C GLY A 86 1.95 20.99 -3.66
N ILE A 87 1.09 20.84 -4.66
CA ILE A 87 -0.26 20.26 -4.50
C ILE A 87 -0.16 18.79 -4.07
N GLU A 88 0.72 18.01 -4.71
CA GLU A 88 0.94 16.60 -4.34
C GLU A 88 1.39 16.48 -2.88
N THR A 89 2.37 17.30 -2.46
CA THR A 89 2.85 17.35 -1.06
C THR A 89 1.73 17.72 -0.08
N ALA A 90 0.90 18.72 -0.41
CA ALA A 90 -0.20 19.14 0.45
C ALA A 90 -1.25 18.05 0.62
N VAL A 91 -1.58 17.32 -0.45
CA VAL A 91 -2.52 16.19 -0.42
C VAL A 91 -1.97 15.04 0.44
N PHE A 92 -0.69 14.70 0.33
CA PHE A 92 -0.07 13.68 1.17
C PHE A 92 -0.05 14.07 2.65
N LEU A 93 0.26 15.33 2.97
CA LEU A 93 0.23 15.81 4.36
C LEU A 93 -1.19 15.80 4.95
N GLN A 94 -2.20 16.13 4.14
CA GLN A 94 -3.59 16.05 4.56
C GLN A 94 -3.99 14.59 4.88
N ALA A 95 -3.60 13.63 4.03
CA ALA A 95 -3.87 12.22 4.28
C ALA A 95 -3.27 11.74 5.62
N VAL A 96 -2.03 12.14 5.94
CA VAL A 96 -1.37 11.79 7.21
C VAL A 96 -2.02 12.47 8.42
N ALA A 97 -2.44 13.73 8.26
CA ALA A 97 -3.10 14.49 9.33
C ALA A 97 -4.46 13.93 9.74
N LEU A 98 -5.16 13.22 8.84
CA LEU A 98 -6.45 12.58 9.13
C LEU A 98 -6.33 11.31 9.98
N GLY A 99 -5.17 10.64 9.97
CA GLY A 99 -4.99 9.32 10.60
C GLY A 99 -4.23 9.32 11.92
N THR A 100 -3.72 10.46 12.40
CA THR A 100 -2.80 10.50 13.55
C THR A 100 -3.02 11.70 14.48
N ASP A 101 -2.60 11.58 15.74
CA ASP A 101 -2.59 12.69 16.70
C ASP A 101 -1.87 13.91 16.11
N ALA A 102 -2.46 15.11 16.27
CA ALA A 102 -1.93 16.35 15.72
C ALA A 102 -0.45 16.59 16.09
N TRP A 103 -0.06 16.28 17.33
CA TRP A 103 1.32 16.44 17.80
C TRP A 103 2.31 15.51 17.07
N ARG A 104 1.94 14.24 16.86
CA ARG A 104 2.79 13.27 16.14
C ARG A 104 2.92 13.65 14.66
N SER A 105 1.82 14.10 14.05
CA SER A 105 1.80 14.57 12.66
C SER A 105 2.71 15.78 12.42
N ILE A 106 2.66 16.77 13.31
CA ILE A 106 3.53 17.95 13.22
C ILE A 106 5.00 17.54 13.35
N LEU A 107 5.34 16.74 14.36
CA LEU A 107 6.72 16.31 14.59
C LEU A 107 7.27 15.52 13.39
N GLY A 108 6.46 14.59 12.87
CA GLY A 108 6.80 13.79 11.69
C GLY A 108 6.99 14.64 10.43
N THR A 109 6.13 15.63 10.22
CA THR A 109 6.21 16.56 9.07
C THR A 109 7.50 17.39 9.11
N VAL A 110 7.84 17.95 10.27
CA VAL A 110 9.07 18.75 10.44
C VAL A 110 10.30 17.89 10.23
N MET A 111 10.35 16.68 10.82
CA MET A 111 11.47 15.75 10.61
C MET A 111 11.57 15.29 9.15
N GLY A 112 10.44 15.02 8.50
CA GLY A 112 10.39 14.60 7.10
C GLY A 112 10.90 15.68 6.14
N ILE A 113 10.46 16.93 6.30
CA ILE A 113 10.94 18.07 5.49
C ILE A 113 12.43 18.31 5.73
N GLY A 114 12.89 18.21 6.99
CA GLY A 114 14.31 18.29 7.32
C GLY A 114 15.14 17.21 6.60
N ALA A 115 14.70 15.95 6.66
CA ALA A 115 15.37 14.83 5.99
C ALA A 115 15.36 14.99 4.46
N ALA A 116 14.25 15.42 3.87
CA ALA A 116 14.13 15.68 2.43
C ALA A 116 15.08 16.81 1.98
N THR A 117 15.22 17.87 2.78
CA THR A 117 16.14 18.98 2.49
C THR A 117 17.59 18.52 2.51
N VAL A 118 17.98 17.74 3.53
CA VAL A 118 19.34 17.16 3.63
C VAL A 118 19.61 16.23 2.45
N PHE A 119 18.66 15.35 2.13
CA PHE A 119 18.76 14.45 0.98
C PHE A 119 18.90 15.23 -0.34
N ALA A 120 18.10 16.28 -0.56
CA ALA A 120 18.17 17.11 -1.75
C ALA A 120 19.54 17.79 -1.90
N ILE A 121 20.10 18.34 -0.81
CA ILE A 121 21.44 18.95 -0.82
C ILE A 121 22.52 17.92 -1.15
N LEU A 122 22.46 16.73 -0.54
CA LEU A 122 23.39 15.63 -0.81
C LEU A 122 23.28 15.15 -2.26
N PHE A 123 22.05 15.02 -2.76
CA PHE A 123 21.75 14.59 -4.11
C PHE A 123 22.24 15.61 -5.15
N ILE A 124 21.93 16.90 -5.00
CA ILE A 124 22.38 17.95 -5.94
C ILE A 124 23.90 17.99 -6.03
N ARG A 125 24.59 17.89 -4.88
CA ARG A 125 26.06 17.87 -4.85
C ARG A 125 26.67 16.65 -5.55
N GLY A 126 25.96 15.52 -5.62
CA GLY A 126 26.47 14.32 -6.28
C GLY A 126 25.89 13.99 -7.64
N SER A 127 24.73 14.55 -8.01
CA SER A 127 24.02 14.25 -9.26
C SER A 127 24.84 14.61 -10.49
N VAL A 128 25.80 15.53 -10.38
CA VAL A 128 26.76 15.88 -11.45
C VAL A 128 27.56 14.67 -11.94
N ARG A 129 27.65 13.58 -11.16
CA ARG A 129 28.43 12.37 -11.50
C ARG A 129 27.57 11.16 -11.90
N ILE A 130 26.24 11.30 -11.95
CA ILE A 130 25.32 10.21 -12.22
C ILE A 130 24.91 10.22 -13.70
N ASP A 131 24.97 9.07 -14.35
CA ASP A 131 24.42 8.87 -15.69
C ASP A 131 22.90 8.98 -15.62
N ILE A 132 22.36 10.10 -16.12
CA ILE A 132 20.92 10.40 -16.16
C ILE A 132 20.12 9.24 -16.79
N GLY A 133 20.67 8.57 -17.81
CA GLY A 133 20.02 7.44 -18.46
C GLY A 133 19.89 6.22 -17.55
N ARG A 134 20.87 5.96 -16.68
CA ARG A 134 20.79 4.90 -15.66
C ARG A 134 19.82 5.27 -14.56
N PHE A 135 19.86 6.52 -14.10
CA PHE A 135 18.95 7.03 -13.07
C PHE A 135 17.48 6.91 -13.49
N LEU A 136 17.15 7.37 -14.71
CA LEU A 136 15.79 7.26 -15.25
C LEU A 136 15.34 5.80 -15.41
N ARG A 137 16.25 4.88 -15.75
CA ARG A 137 15.90 3.46 -15.87
C ARG A 137 15.62 2.83 -14.51
N VAL A 138 16.41 3.14 -13.49
CA VAL A 138 16.23 2.61 -12.13
C VAL A 138 14.97 3.16 -11.50
N THR A 139 14.74 4.48 -11.58
CA THR A 139 13.51 5.11 -11.09
C THR A 139 12.27 4.59 -11.83
N ALA A 140 12.35 4.29 -13.13
CA ALA A 140 11.25 3.63 -13.84
C ALA A 140 10.92 2.23 -13.30
N ILE A 141 11.92 1.43 -12.93
CA ILE A 141 11.72 0.10 -12.32
C ILE A 141 11.05 0.26 -10.96
N THR A 142 11.50 1.22 -10.16
CA THR A 142 10.87 1.59 -8.88
C THR A 142 9.40 1.96 -9.07
N LEU A 143 9.08 2.81 -10.04
CA LEU A 143 7.69 3.19 -10.33
C LEU A 143 6.87 2.00 -10.85
N LEU A 144 7.47 1.04 -11.57
CA LEU A 144 6.78 -0.18 -12.01
C LEU A 144 6.37 -1.06 -10.82
N ILE A 145 7.22 -1.17 -9.80
CA ILE A 145 6.90 -1.90 -8.56
C ILE A 145 5.72 -1.23 -7.84
N PHE A 146 5.71 0.10 -7.77
CA PHE A 146 4.59 0.86 -7.22
C PHE A 146 3.30 0.65 -8.01
N THR A 147 3.36 0.68 -9.35
CA THR A 147 2.21 0.36 -10.20
C THR A 147 1.69 -1.06 -9.93
N LEU A 148 2.58 -2.04 -9.76
CA LEU A 148 2.18 -3.41 -9.45
C LEU A 148 1.40 -3.47 -8.12
N GLN A 149 1.85 -2.72 -7.11
CA GLN A 149 1.14 -2.58 -5.84
C GLN A 149 -0.27 -1.99 -6.03
N LEU A 150 -0.41 -0.91 -6.80
CA LEU A 150 -1.72 -0.31 -7.11
C LEU A 150 -2.67 -1.31 -7.78
N ILE A 151 -2.14 -2.11 -8.71
CA ILE A 151 -2.93 -3.15 -9.40
C ILE A 151 -3.38 -4.22 -8.41
N VAL A 152 -2.48 -4.72 -7.56
CA VAL A 152 -2.80 -5.73 -6.53
C VAL A 152 -3.88 -5.22 -5.57
N ASN A 153 -3.78 -3.97 -5.11
CA ASN A 153 -4.78 -3.36 -4.24
C ASN A 153 -6.13 -3.17 -4.97
N ALA A 154 -6.12 -2.79 -6.25
CA ALA A 154 -7.34 -2.70 -7.04
C ALA A 154 -8.05 -4.05 -7.18
N PHE A 155 -7.30 -5.14 -7.39
CA PHE A 155 -7.87 -6.48 -7.40
C PHE A 155 -8.46 -6.85 -6.04
N HIS A 156 -7.77 -6.53 -4.95
CA HIS A 156 -8.29 -6.74 -3.60
C HIS A 156 -9.66 -6.05 -3.41
N GLU A 157 -9.78 -4.80 -3.82
CA GLU A 157 -11.04 -4.04 -3.75
C GLU A 157 -12.15 -4.64 -4.62
N PHE A 158 -11.82 -5.12 -5.82
CA PHE A 158 -12.79 -5.78 -6.69
C PHE A 158 -13.28 -7.13 -6.15
N TYR A 159 -12.45 -7.87 -5.42
CA TYR A 159 -12.86 -9.08 -4.72
C TYR A 159 -13.70 -8.78 -3.48
N GLU A 160 -13.42 -7.69 -2.77
CA GLU A 160 -14.22 -7.24 -1.64
C GLU A 160 -15.65 -6.86 -2.08
N TYR A 161 -15.78 -6.11 -3.17
CA TYR A 161 -17.09 -5.73 -3.71
C TYR A 161 -17.80 -6.86 -4.49
N GLY A 162 -17.10 -7.96 -4.79
CA GLY A 162 -17.68 -9.12 -5.48
C GLY A 162 -17.90 -8.94 -6.98
N ILE A 163 -17.20 -8.00 -7.63
CA ILE A 163 -17.15 -7.91 -9.11
C ILE A 163 -16.41 -9.12 -9.69
N LEU A 164 -15.39 -9.60 -8.97
CA LEU A 164 -14.65 -10.81 -9.31
C LEU A 164 -14.99 -11.89 -8.29
N SER A 165 -15.23 -13.12 -8.77
CA SER A 165 -15.44 -14.27 -7.90
C SER A 165 -14.16 -14.56 -7.09
N ALA A 166 -14.25 -14.45 -5.77
CA ALA A 166 -13.10 -14.66 -4.90
C ALA A 166 -12.58 -16.10 -4.99
N ASN A 167 -11.32 -16.24 -5.44
CA ASN A 167 -10.61 -17.51 -5.33
C ASN A 167 -9.81 -17.50 -4.01
N PRO A 168 -10.12 -18.39 -3.05
CA PRO A 168 -9.54 -18.34 -1.71
C PRO A 168 -8.02 -18.54 -1.74
N LYS A 169 -7.48 -19.33 -2.69
CA LYS A 169 -6.03 -19.52 -2.85
C LYS A 169 -5.35 -18.26 -3.37
N MET A 170 -5.97 -17.57 -4.33
CA MET A 170 -5.47 -16.30 -4.85
C MET A 170 -5.50 -15.22 -3.77
N MET A 171 -6.60 -15.11 -3.01
CA MET A 171 -6.74 -14.12 -1.95
C MET A 171 -5.83 -14.43 -0.74
N GLY A 172 -5.59 -15.71 -0.46
CA GLY A 172 -4.56 -16.17 0.47
C GLY A 172 -3.13 -15.76 0.05
N LEU A 173 -2.85 -15.67 -1.25
CA LEU A 173 -1.57 -15.18 -1.76
C LEU A 173 -1.48 -13.65 -1.80
N LEU A 174 -2.55 -12.96 -2.20
CA LEU A 174 -2.57 -11.50 -2.35
C LEU A 174 -2.64 -10.78 -1.00
N GLY A 175 -3.35 -11.31 0.00
CA GLY A 175 -3.54 -10.66 1.29
C GLY A 175 -2.24 -10.18 1.96
N PRO A 176 -1.22 -11.04 2.14
CA PRO A 176 0.04 -10.65 2.78
C PRO A 176 0.82 -9.59 1.98
N ILE A 177 0.64 -9.56 0.65
CA ILE A 177 1.24 -8.56 -0.23
C ILE A 177 0.58 -7.20 0.01
N VAL A 178 -0.76 -7.17 0.10
CA VAL A 178 -1.54 -5.95 0.38
C VAL A 178 -1.25 -5.42 1.79
N GLN A 179 -1.16 -6.31 2.78
CA GLN A 179 -0.90 -5.95 4.17
C GLN A 179 0.49 -5.35 4.37
N ASN A 180 1.50 -5.80 3.62
CA ASN A 180 2.89 -5.37 3.81
C ASN A 180 3.29 -4.21 2.87
N ASN A 181 2.63 -3.06 3.02
CA ASN A 181 2.98 -1.83 2.31
C ASN A 181 4.46 -1.40 2.52
N ILE A 182 5.06 -1.82 3.63
CA ILE A 182 6.44 -1.47 4.01
C ILE A 182 7.46 -2.19 3.15
N PHE A 183 7.18 -3.43 2.73
CA PHE A 183 8.00 -4.10 1.71
C PHE A 183 8.13 -3.25 0.44
N PHE A 184 7.03 -2.69 -0.05
CA PHE A 184 7.03 -1.82 -1.24
C PHE A 184 7.76 -0.50 -1.00
N ILE A 185 7.56 0.14 0.15
CA ILE A 185 8.28 1.38 0.52
C ILE A 185 9.79 1.11 0.58
N ILE A 186 10.21 0.02 1.22
CA ILE A 186 11.62 -0.39 1.29
C ILE A 186 12.16 -0.65 -0.12
N ALA A 187 11.42 -1.35 -0.98
CA ALA A 187 11.83 -1.59 -2.37
C ALA A 187 12.00 -0.27 -3.15
N ILE A 188 11.07 0.66 -2.99
CA ILE A 188 11.06 1.97 -3.66
C ILE A 188 12.28 2.81 -3.25
N VAL A 189 12.66 2.79 -1.98
CA VAL A 189 13.81 3.57 -1.46
C VAL A 189 15.14 2.85 -1.73
N SER A 190 15.18 1.53 -1.57
CA SER A 190 16.42 0.75 -1.66
C SER A 190 16.95 0.63 -3.08
N ILE A 191 16.09 0.49 -4.09
CA ILE A 191 16.53 0.30 -5.48
C ILE A 191 17.32 1.51 -6.02
N PRO A 192 16.84 2.77 -5.89
CA PRO A 192 17.62 3.96 -6.24
C PRO A 192 18.85 4.14 -5.36
N ALA A 193 18.76 3.81 -4.07
CA ALA A 193 19.91 3.89 -3.15
C ALA A 193 21.05 2.94 -3.54
N ILE A 194 20.73 1.69 -3.90
CA ILE A 194 21.69 0.71 -4.40
C ILE A 194 22.35 1.21 -5.68
N MET A 195 21.59 1.87 -6.57
CA MET A 195 22.18 2.50 -7.76
C MET A 195 23.19 3.59 -7.40
N LEU A 196 22.93 4.42 -6.39
CA LEU A 196 23.89 5.43 -5.91
C LEU A 196 25.18 4.80 -5.36
N LEU A 197 25.06 3.62 -4.78
CA LEU A 197 26.15 2.84 -4.22
C LEU A 197 26.99 2.10 -5.27
N ILE A 198 26.38 1.60 -6.35
CA ILE A 198 27.09 0.87 -7.39
C ILE A 198 27.87 1.90 -8.25
N PRO A 199 29.21 1.90 -8.21
CA PRO A 199 29.99 2.78 -9.06
C PRO A 199 29.62 2.48 -10.51
N ALA A 200 29.33 3.51 -11.29
CA ALA A 200 29.10 3.34 -12.72
C ALA A 200 30.29 2.57 -13.29
N ARG A 201 30.08 1.29 -13.68
CA ARG A 201 31.12 0.46 -14.29
C ARG A 201 31.81 1.32 -15.34
N LYS A 202 33.08 1.66 -15.06
CA LYS A 202 33.92 2.50 -15.92
C LYS A 202 33.85 1.84 -17.28
N GLY A 203 33.18 2.51 -18.24
CA GLY A 203 33.07 2.01 -19.61
C GLY A 203 34.48 1.60 -20.07
N ARG A 204 34.57 0.45 -20.73
CA ARG A 204 35.83 -0.13 -21.24
C ARG A 204 36.77 0.97 -21.69
N ARG A 205 37.97 1.00 -21.11
CA ARG A 205 39.10 1.83 -21.54
C ARG A 205 39.12 1.81 -23.07
N ALA A 206 38.97 2.96 -23.72
CA ALA A 206 39.20 3.05 -25.15
C ALA A 206 40.61 2.50 -25.45
N PRO A 207 40.81 1.72 -26.53
CA PRO A 207 42.14 1.24 -26.91
C PRO A 207 43.11 2.41 -26.98
N ALA A 208 44.35 2.19 -26.54
CA ALA A 208 45.39 3.21 -26.57
C ALA A 208 45.46 3.82 -27.98
N PRO A 209 45.45 5.16 -28.12
CA PRO A 209 45.54 5.80 -29.42
C PRO A 209 46.86 5.40 -30.08
N THR A 210 46.79 5.05 -31.37
CA THR A 210 47.97 4.77 -32.18
C THR A 210 48.85 6.03 -32.32
N PRO A 211 50.17 5.86 -32.51
CA PRO A 211 51.15 6.96 -32.45
C PRO A 211 50.85 8.17 -33.35
N ASP A 212 50.13 7.97 -34.47
CA ASP A 212 49.78 9.03 -35.42
C ASP A 212 48.77 10.06 -34.90
N ARG A 213 48.05 9.80 -33.79
CA ARG A 213 47.07 10.75 -33.23
C ARG A 213 47.62 11.67 -32.15
N ILE A 214 48.89 11.57 -31.79
CA ILE A 214 49.46 12.32 -30.66
C ILE A 214 49.50 13.84 -30.97
N ALA A 215 49.67 14.23 -32.23
CA ALA A 215 49.81 15.64 -32.64
C ALA A 215 48.53 16.50 -32.51
N SER A 216 47.34 15.92 -32.35
CA SER A 216 46.07 16.67 -32.20
C SER A 216 45.47 16.62 -30.80
N THR A 217 46.18 16.04 -29.83
CA THR A 217 45.61 15.73 -28.49
C THR A 217 45.88 16.77 -27.40
N ASP A 218 46.64 17.84 -27.69
CA ASP A 218 46.89 18.88 -26.68
C ASP A 218 45.65 19.70 -26.33
N LEU A 219 44.69 19.89 -27.24
CA LEU A 219 43.37 20.46 -26.93
C LEU A 219 42.47 19.51 -26.11
N ALA A 220 42.70 18.19 -26.20
CA ALA A 220 41.89 17.20 -25.49
C ALA A 220 42.33 17.00 -24.03
N ARG A 221 43.56 17.40 -23.66
CA ARG A 221 44.07 17.33 -22.28
C ARG A 221 43.44 18.37 -21.34
N HIS A 222 42.95 19.49 -21.86
CA HIS A 222 42.39 20.57 -21.04
C HIS A 222 40.86 20.47 -20.78
N ALA A 223 40.17 19.47 -21.32
CA ALA A 223 38.71 19.35 -21.22
C ALA A 223 38.20 18.29 -20.23
N ALA A 224 39.08 17.52 -19.59
CA ALA A 224 38.68 16.50 -18.62
C ALA A 224 38.96 16.98 -17.18
N PRO A 225 37.97 17.53 -16.45
CA PRO A 225 38.16 17.85 -15.04
C PRO A 225 38.48 16.55 -14.29
N SER A 226 39.75 16.40 -13.93
CA SER A 226 40.27 15.26 -13.19
C SER A 226 39.92 15.43 -11.72
N TYR A 227 38.66 15.16 -11.36
CA TYR A 227 38.26 15.07 -9.96
C TYR A 227 38.93 13.84 -9.32
N PRO A 228 39.51 13.96 -8.11
CA PRO A 228 40.17 12.84 -7.45
C PRO A 228 39.17 11.73 -7.17
N ALA A 229 39.49 10.52 -7.61
CA ALA A 229 38.65 9.32 -7.44
C ALA A 229 38.32 9.02 -5.96
N GLU A 230 39.16 9.51 -5.03
CA GLU A 230 38.98 9.36 -3.58
C GLU A 230 37.79 10.17 -3.04
N ALA A 231 37.58 11.39 -3.54
CA ALA A 231 36.43 12.22 -3.17
C ALA A 231 35.11 11.62 -3.70
N GLN A 232 35.18 10.84 -4.78
CA GLN A 232 34.03 10.10 -5.31
C GLN A 232 33.61 8.95 -4.40
N GLY A 233 34.58 8.17 -3.90
CA GLY A 233 34.31 7.05 -2.99
C GLY A 233 33.71 7.52 -1.66
N ARG A 234 34.23 8.61 -1.07
CA ARG A 234 33.72 9.16 0.20
C ARG A 234 32.28 9.66 0.10
N TRP A 235 31.93 10.32 -1.01
CA TRP A 235 30.56 10.79 -1.22
C TRP A 235 29.58 9.63 -1.45
N GLN A 236 29.93 8.66 -2.30
CA GLN A 236 29.10 7.47 -2.54
C GLN A 236 28.88 6.66 -1.25
N LEU A 237 29.92 6.53 -0.43
CA LEU A 237 29.83 5.91 0.89
C LEU A 237 28.88 6.67 1.81
N SER A 238 28.97 8.01 1.88
CA SER A 238 28.07 8.82 2.72
C SER A 238 26.60 8.74 2.28
N ALA A 239 26.33 8.77 0.97
CA ALA A 239 24.97 8.64 0.42
C ALA A 239 24.41 7.22 0.64
N GLY A 240 25.26 6.21 0.54
CA GLY A 240 24.92 4.83 0.84
C GLY A 240 24.58 4.60 2.30
N ILE A 241 25.42 5.10 3.23
CA ILE A 241 25.17 5.03 4.67
C ILE A 241 23.87 5.75 5.02
N ALA A 242 23.63 6.95 4.49
CA ALA A 242 22.39 7.68 4.72
C ALA A 242 21.16 6.88 4.24
N SER A 243 21.25 6.25 3.07
CA SER A 243 20.16 5.42 2.55
C SER A 243 19.93 4.16 3.38
N ILE A 244 21.00 3.48 3.83
CA ILE A 244 20.92 2.32 4.72
C ILE A 244 20.31 2.72 6.08
N CYS A 245 20.71 3.88 6.62
CA CYS A 245 20.13 4.41 7.86
C CYS A 245 18.63 4.68 7.68
N ILE A 246 18.20 5.29 6.58
CA ILE A 246 16.77 5.52 6.31
C ILE A 246 16.00 4.20 6.24
N ILE A 247 16.51 3.21 5.50
CA ILE A 247 15.89 1.88 5.39
C ILE A 247 15.83 1.19 6.76
N PHE A 248 16.91 1.28 7.55
CA PHE A 248 16.97 0.74 8.90
C PHE A 248 15.96 1.41 9.83
N PHE A 249 15.87 2.75 9.83
CA PHE A 249 14.89 3.48 10.65
C PHE A 249 13.45 3.14 10.26
N LEU A 250 13.14 3.04 8.97
CA LEU A 250 11.82 2.63 8.48
C LEU A 250 11.49 1.19 8.91
N GLY A 251 12.43 0.25 8.73
CA GLY A 251 12.24 -1.15 9.11
C GLY A 251 12.12 -1.35 10.63
N VAL A 252 12.93 -0.64 11.42
CA VAL A 252 12.86 -0.70 12.89
C VAL A 252 11.56 -0.09 13.41
N GLY A 253 11.09 1.02 12.83
CA GLY A 253 9.80 1.61 13.18
C GLY A 253 8.64 0.64 12.97
N ASP A 254 8.69 -0.12 11.87
CA ASP A 254 7.70 -1.16 11.59
C ASP A 254 7.76 -2.30 12.60
N ILE A 255 8.94 -2.88 12.81
CA ILE A 255 9.17 -3.98 13.77
C ILE A 255 8.66 -3.57 15.16
N PHE A 256 8.96 -2.35 15.59
CA PHE A 256 8.53 -1.85 16.89
C PHE A 256 7.01 -1.65 16.98
N SER A 257 6.34 -1.34 15.86
CA SER A 257 4.88 -1.24 15.79
C SER A 257 4.18 -2.60 15.66
N SER A 258 4.87 -3.59 15.08
CA SER A 258 4.35 -4.92 14.74
C SER A 258 4.52 -5.95 15.86
N ASN A 259 5.37 -5.68 16.86
CA ASN A 259 5.59 -6.52 18.05
C ASN A 259 4.39 -6.64 19.03
N TYR A 260 3.17 -6.33 18.59
CA TYR A 260 1.97 -6.78 19.29
C TYR A 260 1.77 -8.26 18.93
N GLU A 261 2.18 -9.18 19.82
CA GLU A 261 1.91 -10.61 19.64
C GLU A 261 0.40 -10.81 19.43
N MET A 262 0.03 -11.09 18.17
CA MET A 262 -1.33 -11.47 17.82
C MET A 262 -1.51 -12.93 18.21
N ASP A 263 -2.00 -13.18 19.42
CA ASP A 263 -2.45 -14.51 19.80
C ASP A 263 -3.73 -14.86 19.01
N LEU A 264 -3.57 -15.74 18.03
CA LEU A 264 -4.62 -16.27 17.16
C LEU A 264 -4.93 -17.74 17.49
N THR A 265 -4.50 -18.22 18.67
CA THR A 265 -4.84 -19.56 19.13
C THR A 265 -6.33 -19.66 19.45
N ALA A 266 -6.91 -20.83 19.15
CA ALA A 266 -8.31 -21.12 19.41
C ALA A 266 -8.41 -22.27 20.40
N GLU A 267 -9.22 -22.11 21.45
CA GLU A 267 -9.48 -23.17 22.42
C GLU A 267 -10.29 -24.30 21.76
N ALA A 268 -9.83 -25.54 21.87
CA ALA A 268 -10.52 -26.68 21.29
C ALA A 268 -11.70 -27.11 22.17
N LEU A 269 -12.91 -27.07 21.60
CA LEU A 269 -14.13 -27.54 22.23
C LEU A 269 -14.47 -28.94 21.70
N SER A 270 -14.82 -29.85 22.61
CA SER A 270 -15.36 -31.16 22.26
C SER A 270 -16.77 -31.04 21.71
N SER A 271 -17.11 -31.77 20.65
CA SER A 271 -18.47 -31.80 20.09
C SER A 271 -19.47 -32.38 21.10
N PRO A 272 -20.40 -31.58 21.63
CA PRO A 272 -21.28 -32.04 22.69
C PRO A 272 -22.41 -32.93 22.14
N PRO A 273 -22.78 -34.02 22.84
CA PRO A 273 -23.84 -34.93 22.39
C PRO A 273 -25.23 -34.27 22.36
N SER A 274 -25.41 -33.13 23.03
CA SER A 274 -26.64 -32.31 22.99
C SER A 274 -26.86 -31.61 21.64
N GLY A 275 -25.83 -31.53 20.78
CA GLY A 275 -25.90 -30.81 19.51
C GLY A 275 -25.84 -29.28 19.64
N VAL A 276 -25.58 -28.76 20.83
CA VAL A 276 -25.46 -27.31 21.12
C VAL A 276 -24.19 -27.06 21.92
N VAL A 277 -23.36 -26.13 21.43
CA VAL A 277 -22.18 -25.63 22.11
C VAL A 277 -22.61 -24.48 23.05
N GLU A 278 -22.30 -24.61 24.33
CA GLU A 278 -22.61 -23.62 25.36
C GLU A 278 -21.34 -22.94 25.85
N ILE A 279 -21.29 -21.60 25.74
CA ILE A 279 -20.16 -20.79 26.19
C ILE A 279 -20.64 -19.87 27.33
N PRO A 280 -20.12 -20.02 28.55
CA PRO A 280 -20.54 -19.17 29.67
C PRO A 280 -20.14 -17.70 29.45
N VAL A 281 -21.10 -16.78 29.61
CA VAL A 281 -20.86 -15.33 29.44
C VAL A 281 -19.78 -14.81 30.38
N ALA A 282 -19.62 -15.42 31.56
CA ALA A 282 -18.58 -15.08 32.52
C ALA A 282 -17.14 -15.25 31.99
N ARG A 283 -16.91 -16.12 30.99
CA ARG A 283 -15.58 -16.30 30.37
C ARG A 283 -15.26 -15.25 29.32
N ILE A 284 -16.29 -14.64 28.73
CA ILE A 284 -16.20 -13.75 27.56
C ILE A 284 -16.62 -12.31 27.89
N SER A 285 -16.67 -11.95 29.18
CA SER A 285 -17.12 -10.64 29.63
C SER A 285 -16.08 -9.53 29.48
N ASP A 286 -14.84 -9.87 29.11
CA ASP A 286 -13.83 -8.89 28.77
C ASP A 286 -14.13 -8.25 27.40
N ASN A 287 -13.48 -7.13 27.09
CA ASN A 287 -13.65 -6.48 25.78
C ASN A 287 -12.71 -7.10 24.72
N ASN A 288 -12.35 -8.38 24.87
CA ASN A 288 -11.47 -9.10 23.97
C ASN A 288 -12.24 -10.08 23.09
N ILE A 289 -11.52 -10.65 22.12
CA ILE A 289 -12.00 -11.68 21.22
C ILE A 289 -11.62 -13.05 21.79
N HIS A 290 -12.61 -13.90 22.03
CA HIS A 290 -12.43 -15.27 22.50
C HIS A 290 -12.58 -16.23 21.33
N ARG A 291 -11.57 -17.07 21.09
CA ARG A 291 -11.53 -17.96 19.92
C ARG A 291 -11.72 -19.40 20.35
N TYR A 292 -12.56 -20.09 19.60
CA TYR A 292 -12.90 -21.49 19.81
C TYR A 292 -12.78 -22.28 18.52
N SER A 293 -12.57 -23.59 18.65
CA SER A 293 -12.48 -24.50 17.52
C SER A 293 -13.21 -25.80 17.82
N ILE A 294 -13.79 -26.40 16.79
CA ILE A 294 -14.44 -27.71 16.86
C ILE A 294 -13.95 -28.57 15.71
N ASP A 295 -13.71 -29.86 15.97
CA ASP A 295 -13.42 -30.82 14.91
C ASP A 295 -14.72 -31.35 14.32
N ASP A 296 -14.87 -31.22 13.00
CA ASP A 296 -15.95 -31.81 12.24
C ASP A 296 -15.38 -32.76 11.18
N ARG A 297 -15.30 -34.05 11.51
CA ARG A 297 -14.78 -35.11 10.61
C ARG A 297 -13.37 -34.78 10.08
N GLY A 298 -12.45 -34.41 10.97
CA GLY A 298 -11.06 -34.07 10.63
C GLY A 298 -10.86 -32.68 10.02
N LEU A 299 -11.91 -31.85 9.93
CA LEU A 299 -11.79 -30.45 9.55
C LEU A 299 -12.02 -29.56 10.78
N THR A 300 -11.02 -28.76 11.14
CA THR A 300 -11.12 -27.81 12.25
C THR A 300 -11.88 -26.56 11.84
N ILE A 301 -13.09 -26.40 12.36
CA ILE A 301 -13.93 -25.22 12.19
C ILE A 301 -13.63 -24.26 13.34
N ARG A 302 -13.27 -23.02 13.01
CA ARG A 302 -12.86 -21.99 13.99
C ARG A 302 -13.87 -20.87 14.01
N PHE A 303 -14.17 -20.35 15.20
CA PHE A 303 -15.10 -19.25 15.40
C PHE A 303 -14.69 -18.44 16.61
N PHE A 304 -15.25 -17.25 16.75
CA PHE A 304 -14.98 -16.39 17.88
C PHE A 304 -16.26 -15.76 18.44
N VAL A 305 -16.15 -15.35 19.69
CA VAL A 305 -17.18 -14.61 20.42
C VAL A 305 -16.54 -13.35 20.98
N LEU A 306 -17.22 -12.22 20.86
CA LEU A 306 -16.76 -10.96 21.41
C LEU A 306 -17.92 -10.12 21.94
N ARG A 307 -17.63 -9.26 22.90
CA ARG A 307 -18.57 -8.27 23.41
C ARG A 307 -18.56 -7.03 22.52
N THR A 308 -19.74 -6.64 22.04
CA THR A 308 -19.95 -5.39 21.30
C THR A 308 -20.18 -4.22 22.27
N GLY A 309 -19.92 -2.99 21.81
CA GLY A 309 -20.03 -1.77 22.65
C GLY A 309 -21.41 -1.49 23.26
N LEU A 310 -22.47 -2.20 22.83
CA LEU A 310 -23.83 -2.09 23.39
C LEU A 310 -24.14 -3.14 24.47
N GLY A 311 -23.13 -3.86 24.98
CA GLY A 311 -23.32 -4.91 25.97
C GLY A 311 -23.87 -6.23 25.42
N LYS A 312 -24.06 -6.32 24.10
CA LYS A 312 -24.47 -7.54 23.39
C LYS A 312 -23.25 -8.35 22.95
N PHE A 313 -23.40 -9.65 22.77
CA PHE A 313 -22.36 -10.52 22.21
C PHE A 313 -22.56 -10.70 20.71
N ALA A 314 -21.46 -10.79 19.96
CA ALA A 314 -21.47 -11.16 18.56
C ALA A 314 -20.65 -12.44 18.36
N THR A 315 -21.14 -13.33 17.50
CA THR A 315 -20.49 -14.58 17.11
C THR A 315 -20.27 -14.59 15.61
N ALA A 316 -19.07 -15.00 15.20
CA ALA A 316 -18.73 -15.14 13.81
C ALA A 316 -17.68 -16.24 13.64
N PHE A 317 -17.57 -16.77 12.43
CA PHE A 317 -16.49 -17.68 12.08
C PHE A 317 -15.16 -16.93 11.98
N ASP A 318 -14.06 -17.60 12.35
CA ASP A 318 -12.69 -17.10 12.12
C ASP A 318 -12.28 -17.43 10.67
N ALA A 319 -13.07 -16.88 9.75
CA ALA A 319 -13.00 -16.99 8.30
C ALA A 319 -13.80 -15.86 7.64
N CYS A 320 -13.48 -15.51 6.40
CA CYS A 320 -14.20 -14.48 5.63
C CYS A 320 -14.73 -15.01 4.29
N TYR A 321 -15.69 -14.30 3.70
CA TYR A 321 -16.29 -14.72 2.42
C TYR A 321 -15.29 -14.65 1.25
N ALA A 322 -14.24 -13.81 1.33
CA ALA A 322 -13.24 -13.65 0.27
C ALA A 322 -12.03 -14.61 0.38
N CYS A 323 -11.40 -14.69 1.55
CA CYS A 323 -10.18 -15.46 1.82
C CYS A 323 -10.44 -16.76 2.58
N TYR A 324 -11.70 -17.06 2.93
CA TYR A 324 -12.08 -18.29 3.63
C TYR A 324 -11.30 -18.39 4.96
N SER A 325 -10.79 -19.57 5.35
CA SER A 325 -10.05 -19.77 6.60
C SER A 325 -8.65 -19.15 6.63
N TYR A 326 -8.16 -18.53 5.55
CA TYR A 326 -6.97 -17.67 5.61
C TYR A 326 -7.24 -16.39 6.41
N GLY A 327 -8.46 -15.84 6.32
CA GLY A 327 -8.84 -14.65 7.08
C GLY A 327 -9.03 -14.99 8.56
N ARG A 328 -8.15 -14.48 9.43
CA ARG A 328 -8.32 -14.55 10.88
C ARG A 328 -8.53 -13.17 11.44
N TYR A 329 -9.21 -13.05 12.56
CA TYR A 329 -9.56 -11.73 13.10
C TYR A 329 -8.93 -11.46 14.46
N TYR A 330 -8.60 -10.19 14.70
CA TYR A 330 -8.09 -9.68 15.97
C TYR A 330 -8.64 -8.28 16.25
N LEU A 331 -8.62 -7.86 17.52
CA LEU A 331 -9.06 -6.53 17.93
C LEU A 331 -7.85 -5.59 18.02
N LYS A 332 -7.95 -4.42 17.37
CA LYS A 332 -6.98 -3.32 17.44
C LYS A 332 -7.74 -2.01 17.62
N ASN A 333 -7.47 -1.28 18.70
CA ASN A 333 -8.12 0.00 19.00
C ASN A 333 -9.67 -0.04 18.96
N GLY A 334 -10.28 -1.16 19.37
CA GLY A 334 -11.74 -1.33 19.35
C GLY A 334 -12.34 -1.58 17.96
N GLN A 335 -11.51 -1.88 16.95
CA GLN A 335 -11.95 -2.34 15.64
C GLN A 335 -11.53 -3.79 15.42
N LEU A 336 -12.36 -4.55 14.71
CA LEU A 336 -12.04 -5.91 14.30
C LEU A 336 -11.26 -5.83 12.99
N ILE A 337 -10.05 -6.41 12.95
CA ILE A 337 -9.16 -6.35 11.78
C ILE A 337 -8.83 -7.77 11.31
N CYS A 338 -8.84 -7.95 9.99
CA CYS A 338 -8.39 -9.18 9.35
C CYS A 338 -6.85 -9.26 9.38
N SER A 339 -6.29 -10.33 9.93
CA SER A 339 -4.86 -10.59 9.97
C SER A 339 -4.23 -10.84 8.61
N GLN A 340 -5.04 -11.16 7.59
CA GLN A 340 -4.57 -11.56 6.28
C GLN A 340 -4.44 -10.39 5.30
N CYS A 341 -5.34 -9.41 5.37
CA CYS A 341 -5.37 -8.28 4.43
C CYS A 341 -5.49 -6.90 5.12
N ASP A 342 -5.45 -6.86 6.46
CA ASP A 342 -5.63 -5.66 7.28
C ASP A 342 -6.96 -4.91 7.07
N ALA A 343 -7.93 -5.56 6.41
CA ALA A 343 -9.26 -4.99 6.19
C ALA A 343 -9.99 -4.76 7.52
N PRO A 344 -10.40 -3.51 7.84
CA PRO A 344 -11.16 -3.21 9.04
C PRO A 344 -12.62 -3.63 8.85
N SER A 345 -13.12 -4.42 9.79
CA SER A 345 -14.53 -4.79 9.89
C SER A 345 -15.16 -4.03 11.07
N PRO A 346 -16.04 -3.05 10.82
CA PRO A 346 -16.72 -2.36 11.90
C PRO A 346 -17.52 -3.35 12.77
N LEU A 347 -17.34 -3.27 14.09
CA LEU A 347 -18.09 -4.11 15.04
C LEU A 347 -19.61 -3.93 14.91
N SER A 348 -20.07 -2.77 14.42
CA SER A 348 -21.47 -2.49 14.13
C SER A 348 -22.04 -3.32 12.98
N LYS A 349 -21.20 -3.82 12.07
CA LYS A 349 -21.61 -4.73 10.99
C LYS A 349 -21.74 -6.19 11.47
N LEU A 350 -21.29 -6.51 12.70
CA LEU A 350 -21.49 -7.84 13.27
C LEU A 350 -22.92 -8.00 13.79
N HIS A 351 -23.55 -9.09 13.42
CA HIS A 351 -24.85 -9.46 13.96
C HIS A 351 -24.74 -9.80 15.46
N ALA A 352 -25.49 -9.06 16.26
CA ALA A 352 -25.63 -9.37 17.68
C ALA A 352 -26.43 -10.67 17.87
N THR A 353 -26.06 -11.40 18.93
CA THR A 353 -26.86 -12.48 19.53
C THR A 353 -28.32 -12.05 19.66
N LYS A 354 -29.23 -12.93 19.24
CA LYS A 354 -30.67 -12.67 19.36
C LYS A 354 -31.16 -13.10 20.75
N ASP A 355 -31.86 -12.20 21.43
CA ASP A 355 -32.65 -12.52 22.63
C ASP A 355 -34.01 -13.07 22.16
N GLU A 356 -34.30 -14.34 22.49
CA GLU A 356 -35.63 -14.99 22.47
C GLU A 356 -36.59 -14.80 21.27
N ALA A 357 -36.12 -14.46 20.07
CA ALA A 357 -36.93 -14.45 18.86
C ALA A 357 -36.32 -15.26 17.71
N GLU A 358 -37.20 -15.89 16.93
CA GLU A 358 -36.94 -16.81 15.82
C GLU A 358 -35.85 -16.29 14.85
N PRO A 359 -34.99 -17.18 14.32
CA PRO A 359 -34.13 -16.78 13.23
C PRO A 359 -35.02 -16.42 12.04
N ASP A 360 -35.09 -15.14 11.67
CA ASP A 360 -35.38 -14.78 10.28
C ASP A 360 -34.39 -15.54 9.39
N GLU A 361 -34.83 -16.66 8.83
CA GLU A 361 -34.17 -17.36 7.72
C GLU A 361 -34.07 -16.44 6.48
N ASN A 362 -34.72 -15.28 6.51
CA ASN A 362 -34.81 -14.32 5.42
C ASN A 362 -34.10 -12.98 5.70
N ASN A 363 -33.25 -12.88 6.73
CA ASN A 363 -32.41 -11.68 6.86
C ASN A 363 -31.16 -11.78 5.97
N SER A 364 -31.40 -11.90 4.66
CA SER A 364 -30.44 -11.57 3.62
C SER A 364 -30.28 -10.04 3.58
N GLY A 365 -29.75 -9.46 4.65
CA GLY A 365 -29.42 -8.04 4.72
C GLY A 365 -28.27 -7.76 3.75
N SER A 366 -28.62 -7.52 2.47
CA SER A 366 -27.88 -7.00 1.31
C SER A 366 -26.39 -7.36 1.08
N MET A 367 -25.75 -8.17 1.92
CA MET A 367 -24.32 -8.49 1.90
C MET A 367 -23.99 -9.90 2.43
N GLU A 368 -24.96 -10.83 2.48
CA GLU A 368 -24.60 -12.25 2.47
C GLU A 368 -23.99 -12.57 1.09
N GLY A 369 -22.66 -12.62 1.00
CA GLY A 369 -22.00 -13.25 -0.15
C GLY A 369 -20.69 -12.63 -0.63
N ASN A 370 -20.46 -11.33 -0.44
CA ASN A 370 -19.30 -10.63 -1.02
C ASN A 370 -18.70 -9.68 0.02
N GLY A 371 -17.41 -9.84 0.34
CA GLY A 371 -16.72 -8.92 1.26
C GLY A 371 -15.58 -9.53 2.06
N CYS A 372 -14.71 -8.66 2.58
CA CYS A 372 -13.67 -8.95 3.57
C CYS A 372 -14.22 -8.91 5.01
N THR A 373 -15.46 -9.36 5.22
CA THR A 373 -16.12 -9.41 6.53
C THR A 373 -16.15 -10.84 7.11
N PRO A 374 -16.16 -10.99 8.45
CA PRO A 374 -16.30 -12.29 9.08
C PRO A 374 -17.61 -12.96 8.67
N ILE A 375 -17.57 -14.28 8.44
CA ILE A 375 -18.78 -15.03 8.11
C ILE A 375 -19.68 -15.09 9.34
N TYR A 376 -20.95 -14.74 9.15
CA TYR A 376 -21.93 -14.73 10.22
C TYR A 376 -22.15 -16.14 10.80
N LEU A 377 -22.16 -16.23 12.14
CA LEU A 377 -22.50 -17.43 12.88
C LEU A 377 -23.72 -17.13 13.78
N PRO A 378 -24.87 -17.77 13.55
CA PRO A 378 -26.03 -17.61 14.42
C PRO A 378 -25.75 -18.09 15.85
N SER A 379 -26.24 -17.33 16.83
CA SER A 379 -26.16 -17.70 18.24
C SER A 379 -27.29 -17.08 19.06
N ARG A 380 -27.58 -17.70 20.21
CA ARG A 380 -28.60 -17.24 21.16
C ARG A 380 -27.99 -17.05 22.54
N GLN A 381 -28.44 -16.04 23.26
CA GLN A 381 -28.08 -15.85 24.66
C GLN A 381 -29.22 -16.39 25.54
N LYS A 382 -28.94 -17.40 26.37
CA LYS A 382 -29.93 -18.00 27.26
C LYS A 382 -29.30 -18.35 28.61
N ALA A 383 -29.97 -18.00 29.71
CA ALA A 383 -29.55 -18.33 31.07
C ALA A 383 -28.08 -17.99 31.42
N GLY A 384 -27.51 -16.94 30.83
CA GLY A 384 -26.11 -16.55 31.05
C GLY A 384 -25.07 -17.31 30.21
N ASN A 385 -25.51 -18.12 29.25
CA ASN A 385 -24.67 -18.80 28.27
C ASN A 385 -24.97 -18.30 26.84
N ILE A 386 -23.97 -18.35 25.97
CA ILE A 386 -24.12 -18.24 24.52
C ILE A 386 -24.25 -19.65 23.95
N GLU A 387 -25.40 -19.94 23.35
CA GLU A 387 -25.74 -21.19 22.70
C GLU A 387 -25.53 -21.09 21.19
N ILE A 388 -24.75 -22.01 20.63
CA ILE A 388 -24.49 -22.14 19.19
C ILE A 388 -24.85 -23.56 18.77
N LYS A 389 -25.72 -23.71 17.76
CA LYS A 389 -26.08 -25.05 17.28
C LYS A 389 -24.90 -25.65 16.50
N LEU A 390 -24.65 -26.94 16.71
CA LEU A 390 -23.62 -27.65 15.95
C LEU A 390 -23.93 -27.68 14.45
N ALA A 391 -25.20 -27.75 14.08
CA ALA A 391 -25.64 -27.66 12.68
C ALA A 391 -25.26 -26.33 12.02
N ASP A 392 -25.32 -25.21 12.76
CA ASP A 392 -24.96 -23.89 12.25
C ASP A 392 -23.45 -23.80 12.01
N LEU A 393 -22.64 -24.37 12.92
CA LEU A 393 -21.19 -24.51 12.75
C LEU A 393 -20.83 -25.34 11.50
N GLN A 394 -21.53 -26.45 11.30
CA GLN A 394 -21.33 -27.35 10.15
C GLN A 394 -21.81 -26.75 8.82
N SER A 395 -22.82 -25.87 8.85
CA SER A 395 -23.42 -25.29 7.63
C SER A 395 -22.43 -24.51 6.75
N LYS A 396 -21.37 -23.96 7.36
CA LYS A 396 -20.33 -23.16 6.69
C LYS A 396 -18.99 -23.92 6.58
N ARG A 397 -18.99 -25.25 6.73
CA ARG A 397 -17.80 -26.12 6.60
C ARG A 397 -16.96 -25.83 5.35
N LYS A 398 -17.61 -25.52 4.22
CA LYS A 398 -16.96 -25.20 2.93
C LYS A 398 -15.92 -24.07 2.99
N TYR A 399 -16.04 -23.15 3.94
CA TYR A 399 -15.10 -22.04 4.10
C TYR A 399 -13.83 -22.42 4.88
N PHE A 400 -13.77 -23.64 5.42
CA PHE A 400 -12.59 -24.15 6.13
C PHE A 400 -11.85 -25.20 5.31
N ASP A 401 -12.50 -25.80 4.31
CA ASP A 401 -11.92 -26.78 3.41
C ASP A 401 -11.24 -26.10 2.21
N ILE A 402 -9.95 -25.78 2.35
CA ILE A 402 -9.14 -25.17 1.27
C ILE A 402 -8.52 -26.26 0.36
N SER A 403 -8.55 -27.52 0.80
CA SER A 403 -8.02 -28.67 0.05
C SER A 403 -8.90 -29.08 -1.13
N GLY A 404 -10.18 -28.70 -1.14
CA GLY A 404 -11.11 -29.02 -2.21
C GLY A 404 -10.76 -28.31 -3.52
N ASP A 405 -10.44 -29.09 -4.56
CA ASP A 405 -10.59 -28.66 -5.95
C ASP A 405 -12.02 -28.16 -6.18
N GLU A 406 -12.12 -27.05 -6.90
CA GLU A 406 -13.38 -26.47 -7.38
C GLU A 406 -14.28 -27.56 -7.97
N LYS A 407 -15.53 -27.61 -7.51
CA LYS A 407 -16.64 -28.14 -8.30
C LYS A 407 -17.69 -27.06 -8.47
#